data_AF-A0A961JW81-F1
#
_entry.id   AF-A0A961JW81-F1
#
_cell.length_a   1.000
_cell.length_b   1.000
_cell.length_c   1.000
_cell.angle_alpha   90.00
_cell.angle_beta   90.00
_cell.angle_gamma   90.00
#
_symmetry.space_group_name_H-M   'P 1'
#
loop_
_entity.id
_entity.type
_entity.pdbx_description
1 polymer ?
#
loop_
_entity_poly.entity_id
_entity_poly.type
_entity_poly.pdbx_seq_one_letter_code
_entity_poly.pdbx_strand_id
1 'polypeptide(L)'
;MRYMATYDLMETLRNTSQWMGASARALGAYPAFAAMPSPFMSWLTAWGEVAERSFARMVVKPDWGIFSVVGADGRDHVVAVEKVVQKPFGDLIHFNVMGRKEMPRRI
;
A
#
# COMPACT_ATOMS: atom_id res chain seq x y z
N MET A 1 -13.81 -9.04 -14.96
CA MET A 1 -13.93 -7.57 -15.11
C MET A 1 -14.93 -6.92 -14.16
N ARG A 2 -15.98 -7.60 -13.68
CA ARG A 2 -17.02 -6.99 -12.81
C ARG A 2 -16.50 -6.30 -11.54
N TYR A 3 -15.38 -6.78 -10.97
CA TYR A 3 -14.76 -6.21 -9.78
C TYR A 3 -13.69 -5.14 -10.06
N MET A 4 -13.25 -4.96 -11.32
CA MET A 4 -12.27 -3.92 -11.67
C MET A 4 -12.87 -2.53 -11.51
N ALA A 5 -14.11 -2.31 -11.96
CA ALA A 5 -14.76 -1.00 -11.85
C ALA A 5 -14.95 -0.56 -10.39
N THR A 6 -15.29 -1.50 -9.51
CA THR A 6 -15.40 -1.22 -8.07
C THR A 6 -14.05 -0.99 -7.41
N TYR A 7 -13.02 -1.74 -7.82
CA TYR A 7 -11.65 -1.54 -7.31
C TYR A 7 -11.08 -0.19 -7.74
N ASP A 8 -11.22 0.15 -9.02
CA ASP A 8 -10.73 1.41 -9.60
C ASP A 8 -11.45 2.63 -9.00
N LEU A 9 -12.75 2.50 -8.70
CA LEU A 9 -13.48 3.51 -7.94
C LEU A 9 -12.91 3.70 -6.52
N MET A 10 -12.68 2.62 -5.78
CA MET A 10 -12.13 2.70 -4.42
C MET A 10 -10.71 3.28 -4.42
N GLU A 11 -9.90 2.91 -5.41
CA GLU A 11 -8.55 3.44 -5.59
C GLU A 11 -8.56 4.92 -5.98
N THR A 12 -9.50 5.34 -6.82
CA THR A 12 -9.73 6.74 -7.16
C THR A 12 -10.12 7.55 -5.93
N LEU A 13 -11.06 7.05 -5.12
CA LEU A 13 -11.49 7.70 -3.88
C LEU A 13 -10.33 7.83 -2.88
N ARG A 14 -9.53 6.78 -2.73
CA ARG A 14 -8.34 6.78 -1.86
C ARG A 14 -7.31 7.82 -2.33
N ASN A 15 -6.94 7.81 -3.61
CA ASN A 15 -5.99 8.77 -4.19
C ASN A 15 -6.47 10.21 -4.04
N THR A 16 -7.75 10.45 -4.32
CA THR A 16 -8.36 11.78 -4.15
C THR A 16 -8.29 12.24 -2.69
N SER A 17 -8.58 11.34 -1.74
CA SER A 17 -8.57 11.66 -0.32
C SER A 17 -7.15 11.92 0.22
N GLN A 18 -6.15 11.15 -0.25
CA GLN A 18 -4.74 11.41 0.04
C GLN A 18 -4.30 12.79 -0.47
N TRP A 19 -4.67 13.12 -1.71
CA TRP A 19 -4.36 14.40 -2.33
C TRP A 19 -5.01 15.58 -1.59
N MET A 20 -6.27 15.43 -1.16
CA MET A 20 -6.96 16.43 -0.33
C MET A 20 -6.27 16.64 1.01
N GLY A 21 -5.85 15.57 1.69
CA GLY A 21 -5.10 15.65 2.95
C GLY A 21 -3.75 16.37 2.78
N ALA A 22 -2.99 16.01 1.74
CA ALA A 22 -1.72 16.63 1.41
C ALA A 22 -1.87 18.14 1.13
N SER A 23 -2.93 18.51 0.38
CA SER A 23 -3.22 19.89 0.05
C SER A 23 -3.62 20.71 1.29
N ALA A 24 -4.46 20.16 2.18
CA ALA A 24 -4.83 20.80 3.44
C ALA A 24 -3.61 21.02 4.36
N ARG A 25 -2.72 20.03 4.45
CA ARG A 25 -1.44 20.14 5.16
C ARG A 25 -0.54 21.23 4.56
N ALA A 26 -0.42 21.27 3.24
CA ALA A 26 0.42 22.25 2.54
C ALA A 26 -0.09 23.69 2.71
N LEU A 27 -1.41 23.90 2.64
CA LEU A 27 -2.04 25.18 2.94
C LEU A 27 -1.77 25.60 4.40
N GLY A 28 -1.89 24.65 5.33
CA GLY A 28 -1.56 24.83 6.75
C GLY A 28 -0.13 25.30 7.03
N ALA A 29 0.82 24.81 6.25
CA ALA A 29 2.24 25.13 6.38
C ALA A 29 2.61 26.51 5.80
N TYR A 30 1.69 27.20 5.11
CA TYR A 30 2.02 28.47 4.48
C TYR A 30 2.11 29.61 5.51
N PRO A 31 3.21 30.38 5.55
CA PRO A 31 3.45 31.39 6.59
C PRO A 31 2.37 32.46 6.72
N ALA A 32 1.70 32.82 5.61
CA ALA A 32 0.64 33.82 5.65
C ALA A 32 -0.58 33.35 6.46
N PHE A 33 -0.83 32.05 6.54
CA PHE A 33 -1.91 31.49 7.35
C PHE A 33 -1.48 31.23 8.80
N ALA A 34 -0.17 31.10 9.08
CA ALA A 34 0.35 31.02 10.45
C ALA A 34 0.21 32.35 11.21
N ALA A 35 0.19 33.48 10.49
CA ALA A 35 -0.02 34.82 11.05
C ALA A 35 -1.50 35.15 11.31
N MET A 36 -2.44 34.34 10.79
CA MET A 36 -3.88 34.52 11.04
C MET A 36 -4.28 33.80 12.32
N PRO A 37 -4.82 34.48 13.34
CA PRO A 37 -5.19 33.89 14.62
C PRO A 37 -6.54 33.17 14.51
N SER A 38 -6.62 32.13 13.67
CA SER A 38 -7.83 31.35 13.46
C SER A 38 -7.60 29.87 13.82
N PRO A 39 -8.40 29.31 14.75
CA PRO A 39 -8.32 27.89 15.12
C PRO A 39 -8.74 26.95 13.97
N PHE A 40 -9.42 27.49 12.95
CA PHE A 40 -9.77 26.72 11.75
C PHE A 40 -8.53 26.21 11.01
N MET A 41 -7.45 27.00 10.96
CA MET A 41 -6.27 26.64 10.19
C MET A 41 -5.47 25.51 10.86
N SER A 42 -5.35 25.54 12.18
CA SER A 42 -4.69 24.47 12.93
C SER A 42 -5.47 23.16 12.84
N TRP A 43 -6.80 23.21 12.89
CA TRP A 43 -7.66 22.05 12.62
C TRP A 43 -7.50 21.50 11.21
N LEU A 44 -7.53 22.36 10.19
CA LEU A 44 -7.36 21.95 8.80
C LEU A 44 -6.01 21.26 8.57
N THR A 45 -4.95 21.81 9.18
CA THR A 45 -3.59 21.26 9.08
C THR A 45 -3.50 19.88 9.73
N ALA A 46 -4.01 19.75 10.95
CA ALA A 46 -4.02 18.48 11.69
C ALA A 46 -4.85 17.41 10.97
N TRP A 47 -6.02 17.79 10.44
CA TRP A 47 -6.83 16.90 9.61
C TRP A 47 -6.06 16.47 8.35
N GLY A 48 -5.41 17.41 7.67
CA GLY A 48 -4.63 17.15 6.48
C GLY A 48 -3.50 16.15 6.71
N GLU A 49 -2.75 16.30 7.80
CA GLU A 49 -1.69 15.38 8.19
C GLU A 49 -2.21 13.97 8.48
N VAL A 50 -3.31 13.86 9.24
CA VAL A 50 -3.93 12.56 9.55
C VAL A 50 -4.49 11.89 8.29
N ALA A 51 -5.20 12.65 7.45
CA ALA A 51 -5.78 12.15 6.21
C ALA A 51 -4.69 11.68 5.24
N GLU A 52 -3.68 12.51 4.96
CA GLU A 52 -2.55 12.17 4.10
C GLU A 52 -1.87 10.88 4.54
N ARG A 53 -1.50 10.79 5.83
CA ARG A 53 -0.83 9.61 6.38
C ARG A 53 -1.70 8.35 6.32
N SER A 54 -3.00 8.50 6.55
CA SER A 54 -3.94 7.36 6.56
C SER A 54 -4.14 6.81 5.15
N PHE A 55 -4.41 7.67 4.17
CA PHE A 55 -4.64 7.25 2.79
C PHE A 55 -3.34 6.85 2.05
N ALA A 56 -2.18 7.39 2.44
CA ALA A 56 -0.88 6.95 1.94
C ALA A 56 -0.56 5.50 2.33
N ARG A 57 -0.98 5.06 3.52
CA ARG A 57 -0.79 3.68 3.99
C ARG A 57 -1.85 2.72 3.47
N MET A 58 -2.97 3.25 2.98
CA MET A 58 -4.07 2.46 2.43
C MET A 58 -3.76 1.88 1.04
N VAL A 59 -2.62 2.26 0.43
CA VAL A 59 -2.00 1.53 -0.68
C VAL A 59 -0.72 0.84 -0.22
N VAL A 60 -0.91 -0.26 0.47
CA VAL A 60 0.00 -1.37 0.30
C VAL A 60 -0.53 -2.09 -0.94
N LYS A 61 0.27 -2.17 -2.00
CA LYS A 61 0.04 -3.14 -3.10
C LYS A 61 -0.45 -4.44 -2.45
N PRO A 62 -1.37 -5.21 -3.04
CA PRO A 62 -1.68 -6.52 -2.51
C PRO A 62 -0.37 -7.31 -2.42
N ASP A 63 0.17 -7.37 -1.21
CA ASP A 63 1.28 -8.21 -0.86
C ASP A 63 0.66 -9.54 -0.48
N TRP A 64 1.34 -10.61 -0.84
CA TRP A 64 0.83 -11.95 -0.54
C TRP A 64 0.79 -12.20 0.97
N GLY A 65 1.56 -11.42 1.74
CA GLY A 65 1.65 -11.54 3.19
C GLY A 65 2.35 -12.83 3.61
N ILE A 66 3.10 -13.45 2.69
CA ILE A 66 3.82 -14.70 2.90
C ILE A 66 5.31 -14.35 3.06
N PHE A 67 5.74 -14.16 4.30
CA PHE A 67 7.13 -13.80 4.61
C PHE A 67 7.99 -15.03 4.91
N SER A 68 7.42 -16.00 5.63
CA SER A 68 8.07 -17.26 5.97
C SER A 68 7.08 -18.41 5.99
N VAL A 69 7.61 -19.63 5.81
CA VAL A 69 6.87 -20.87 6.03
C VAL A 69 7.72 -21.81 6.87
N VAL A 70 7.07 -22.55 7.75
CA VAL A 70 7.72 -23.57 8.58
C VAL A 70 8.10 -24.76 7.68
N GLY A 71 9.39 -25.07 7.61
CA GLY A 71 9.92 -26.22 6.88
C GLY A 71 9.78 -27.53 7.65
N ALA A 72 10.02 -28.65 6.96
CA ALA A 72 9.99 -29.98 7.58
C ALA A 72 11.08 -30.19 8.65
N ASP A 73 12.11 -29.35 8.64
CA ASP A 73 13.17 -29.24 9.64
C ASP A 73 12.77 -28.42 10.87
N GLY A 74 11.54 -27.90 10.92
CA GLY A 74 11.01 -27.12 12.04
C GLY A 74 11.55 -25.69 12.13
N ARG A 75 12.25 -25.21 11.09
CA ARG A 75 12.76 -23.83 11.00
C ARG A 75 11.89 -23.01 10.07
N ASP A 76 11.90 -21.69 10.28
CA ASP A 76 11.27 -20.74 9.37
C ASP A 76 12.16 -20.50 8.16
N HIS A 77 11.61 -20.80 6.99
CA HIS A 77 12.25 -20.51 5.71
C HIS A 77 11.65 -19.25 5.11
N VAL A 78 12.51 -18.31 4.73
CA VAL A 78 12.10 -17.05 4.10
C VAL A 78 11.53 -17.34 2.71
N VAL A 79 10.41 -16.70 2.39
CA VAL A 79 9.75 -16.79 1.08
C VAL A 79 10.11 -15.58 0.24
N ALA A 80 10.70 -15.81 -0.92
CA ALA A 80 10.96 -14.81 -1.95
C ALA A 80 9.93 -14.92 -3.08
N VAL A 81 9.44 -13.79 -3.55
CA VAL A 81 8.48 -13.72 -4.67
C VAL A 81 9.26 -13.50 -5.96
N GLU A 82 9.32 -14.52 -6.82
CA GLU A 82 9.98 -14.47 -8.12
C GLU A 82 8.95 -14.33 -9.25
N LYS A 83 9.18 -13.41 -10.19
CA LYS A 83 8.33 -13.23 -11.37
C LYS A 83 8.91 -14.03 -12.53
N VAL A 84 8.35 -15.21 -12.79
CA VAL A 84 8.83 -16.14 -13.82
C VAL A 84 8.48 -15.65 -15.22
N VAL A 85 7.29 -15.08 -15.41
CA VAL A 85 6.85 -14.50 -16.68
C VAL A 85 6.10 -13.21 -16.38
N GLN A 86 6.43 -12.13 -17.08
CA GLN A 86 5.68 -10.88 -16.98
C GLN A 86 4.91 -10.65 -18.28
N LYS A 87 3.60 -10.44 -18.17
CA LYS A 87 2.72 -10.14 -19.31
C LYS A 87 1.86 -8.92 -19.01
N PRO A 88 1.32 -8.24 -20.04
CA PRO A 88 0.46 -7.06 -19.86
C PRO A 88 -0.78 -7.31 -18.98
N PHE A 89 -1.26 -8.55 -18.92
CA PHE A 89 -2.45 -8.95 -18.14
C PHE A 89 -2.11 -9.63 -16.79
N GLY A 90 -0.83 -9.75 -16.44
CA GLY A 90 -0.42 -10.34 -15.17
C GLY A 90 0.95 -11.02 -15.22
N ASP A 91 1.54 -11.14 -14.04
CA ASP A 91 2.80 -11.84 -13.82
C ASP A 91 2.54 -13.26 -13.33
N LEU A 92 3.22 -14.25 -13.91
CA LEU A 92 3.35 -15.58 -13.33
C LEU A 92 4.35 -15.50 -12.18
N ILE A 93 3.86 -15.72 -10.97
CA ILE A 93 4.65 -15.62 -9.73
C ILE A 93 5.00 -17.02 -9.22
N HIS A 94 6.25 -17.19 -8.81
CA HIS A 94 6.74 -18.35 -8.09
C HIS A 94 7.17 -17.92 -6.68
N PHE A 95 6.66 -18.61 -5.67
CA PHE A 95 7.10 -18.43 -4.29
C PHE A 95 8.28 -19.36 -4.01
N ASN A 96 9.48 -18.79 -4.05
CA ASN A 96 10.71 -19.51 -3.76
C ASN A 96 10.93 -19.55 -2.24
N VAL A 97 10.81 -20.75 -1.66
CA VAL A 97 11.07 -20.99 -0.24
C VAL A 97 12.54 -21.40 -0.09
N MET A 98 13.36 -20.53 0.48
CA MET A 98 14.79 -20.78 0.65
C MET A 98 15.01 -22.07 1.44
N GLY A 99 15.95 -22.93 1.02
CA GLY A 99 16.30 -24.14 1.77
C GLY A 99 15.31 -25.31 1.67
N ARG A 100 14.18 -25.15 0.99
CA ARG A 100 13.21 -26.22 0.72
C ARG A 100 13.52 -26.92 -0.61
N LYS A 101 13.41 -28.25 -0.65
CA LYS A 101 13.48 -29.01 -1.92
C LYS A 101 12.24 -28.74 -2.78
N GLU A 102 12.42 -28.73 -4.11
CA GLU A 102 11.30 -28.61 -5.05
C GLU A 102 10.24 -29.67 -4.76
N MET A 103 8.97 -29.24 -4.72
CA MET A 103 7.86 -30.17 -4.59
C MET A 103 7.65 -30.92 -5.91
N PRO A 104 7.27 -32.21 -5.86
CA PRO A 104 6.95 -32.98 -7.06
C PRO A 104 5.77 -32.39 -7.86
N ARG A 105 4.90 -31.62 -7.19
CA ARG A 105 3.81 -30.86 -7.83
C ARG A 105 4.15 -29.37 -7.82
N ARG A 106 4.19 -28.76 -9.01
CA ARG A 106 4.24 -27.30 -9.18
C ARG A 106 2.81 -26.76 -9.06
N ILE A 107 2.61 -25.79 -8.16
CA ILE A 107 1.32 -25.11 -7.88
C ILE A 107 1.57 -23.62 -8.05
#